data_AF-A0A3M6YFG4-F1
#
_entry.id   AF-A0A3M6YFG4-F1
#
_cell.length_a   1.000
_cell.length_b   1.000
_cell.length_c   1.000
_cell.angle_alpha   90.00
_cell.angle_beta   90.00
_cell.angle_gamma   90.00
#
_symmetry.space_group_name_H-M   'P 1'
#
loop_
_entity.id
_entity.type
_entity.pdbx_description
1 polymer ?
#
loop_
_entity_poly.entity_id
_entity_poly.type
_entity_poly.pdbx_seq_one_letter_code
_entity_poly.pdbx_strand_id
1 'polypeptide(L)'
;WTPYIYTASVPPEPGYPLTLPIQRGREAGVYLSFIVDHYPNFPAYTVFLHASDHHWHNDDSQGAFTPATLANLRLDTVEREGYVNLRCNQNPGCPVSINPLSPTQTDIETGDPRSFFADMYQEVLNVSTRDQVPEHLGAACCSQFAVSRERILARPWEDYVRMREWALRGSDYEDGRMNSYGVGWVFESLWHVIFGKEAVFCPEEGKCRCDIYGMC
;
A
#
# COMPACT_ATOMS: atom_id res chain seq x y z
N TRP A 1 -18.45 -9.72 -1.48
CA TRP A 1 -17.44 -9.16 -0.59
C TRP A 1 -18.07 -8.83 0.75
N THR A 2 -17.41 -9.13 1.88
CA THR A 2 -17.85 -8.69 3.21
C THR A 2 -17.07 -7.42 3.58
N PRO A 3 -17.71 -6.25 3.66
CA PRO A 3 -17.00 -4.98 3.85
C PRO A 3 -16.62 -4.75 5.32
N TYR A 4 -15.40 -4.26 5.53
CA TYR A 4 -14.93 -3.70 6.80
C TYR A 4 -14.61 -2.23 6.56
N ILE A 5 -15.54 -1.35 6.90
CA ILE A 5 -15.45 0.07 6.57
C ILE A 5 -14.94 0.83 7.79
N TYR A 6 -13.72 1.35 7.67
CA TYR A 6 -13.09 2.19 8.68
C TYR A 6 -13.30 3.66 8.34
N THR A 7 -13.61 4.47 9.34
CA THR A 7 -13.64 5.94 9.22
C THR A 7 -12.43 6.55 9.89
N ALA A 8 -11.77 7.46 9.15
CA ALA A 8 -10.66 8.25 9.67
C ALA A 8 -11.12 9.59 10.30
N SER A 9 -12.43 9.84 10.30
CA SER A 9 -13.03 11.10 10.74
C SER A 9 -13.03 11.23 12.27
N VAL A 10 -12.88 12.47 12.77
CA VAL A 10 -13.04 12.81 14.20
C VAL A 10 -14.06 13.94 14.32
N PRO A 11 -15.26 13.68 14.87
CA PRO A 11 -15.76 12.39 15.36
C PRO A 11 -15.96 11.36 14.22
N PRO A 12 -16.07 10.05 14.54
CA PRO A 12 -16.36 9.00 13.56
C PRO A 12 -17.66 9.29 12.80
N GLU A 13 -17.70 8.94 11.52
CA GLU A 13 -18.90 9.09 10.72
C GLU A 13 -20.06 8.23 11.27
N PRO A 14 -21.29 8.78 11.36
CA PRO A 14 -22.45 8.03 11.83
C PRO A 14 -22.66 6.73 11.03
N GLY A 15 -22.75 5.61 11.74
CA GLY A 15 -22.92 4.28 11.13
C GLY A 15 -21.63 3.52 10.84
N TYR A 16 -20.45 4.13 11.06
CA TYR A 16 -19.14 3.51 10.85
C TYR A 16 -18.36 3.39 12.16
N PRO A 17 -18.52 2.29 12.91
CA PRO A 17 -17.93 2.14 14.25
C PRO A 17 -16.44 1.76 14.24
N LEU A 18 -15.89 1.32 13.10
CA LEU A 18 -14.48 0.95 13.00
C LEU A 18 -13.64 2.20 12.79
N THR A 19 -12.73 2.47 13.74
CA THR A 19 -11.89 3.67 13.76
C THR A 19 -10.47 3.29 14.11
N LEU A 20 -9.51 4.14 13.74
CA LEU A 20 -8.17 4.03 14.27
C LEU A 20 -8.11 4.59 15.70
N PRO A 21 -7.35 3.96 16.63
CA PRO A 21 -7.07 4.54 17.94
C PRO A 21 -6.39 5.91 17.83
N ILE A 22 -5.60 6.10 16.77
CA ILE A 22 -4.91 7.34 16.43
C ILE A 22 -5.09 7.58 14.93
N GLN A 23 -5.69 8.70 14.54
CA GLN A 23 -5.99 9.03 13.13
C GLN A 23 -4.75 9.52 12.37
N ARG A 24 -3.73 8.66 12.30
CA ARG A 24 -2.43 8.90 11.67
C ARG A 24 -2.10 7.75 10.73
N GLY A 25 -1.25 8.04 9.73
CA GLY A 25 -0.84 7.05 8.73
C GLY A 25 -1.88 6.77 7.65
N ARG A 26 -2.93 7.60 7.54
CA ARG A 26 -3.99 7.55 6.50
C ARG A 26 -4.49 6.11 6.24
N GLU A 27 -4.64 5.72 4.98
CA GLU A 27 -5.06 4.37 4.58
C GLU A 27 -4.14 3.27 5.10
N ALA A 28 -2.83 3.54 5.25
CA ALA A 28 -1.89 2.53 5.73
C ALA A 28 -2.14 2.13 7.19
N GLY A 29 -2.44 3.11 8.05
CA GLY A 29 -2.84 2.84 9.43
C GLY A 29 -4.06 1.92 9.50
N VAL A 30 -5.06 2.16 8.64
CA VAL A 30 -6.28 1.36 8.52
C VAL A 30 -5.97 -0.06 8.06
N TYR A 31 -5.26 -0.22 6.95
CA TYR A 31 -4.98 -1.53 6.37
C TYR A 31 -4.15 -2.40 7.31
N LEU A 32 -3.13 -1.82 7.96
CA LEU A 32 -2.30 -2.53 8.93
C LEU A 32 -3.08 -2.89 10.19
N SER A 33 -3.98 -2.02 10.67
CA SER A 33 -4.84 -2.34 11.82
C SER A 33 -5.76 -3.52 11.50
N PHE A 34 -6.40 -3.52 10.32
CA PHE A 34 -7.18 -4.67 9.87
C PHE A 34 -6.35 -5.96 9.84
N ILE A 35 -5.14 -5.92 9.26
CA ILE A 35 -4.28 -7.12 9.21
C ILE A 35 -3.95 -7.60 10.62
N VAL A 36 -3.51 -6.70 11.51
CA VAL A 36 -3.11 -7.09 12.88
C VAL A 36 -4.28 -7.64 13.69
N ASP A 37 -5.45 -7.01 13.61
CA ASP A 37 -6.62 -7.35 14.42
C ASP A 37 -7.29 -8.66 13.99
N HIS A 38 -7.11 -9.05 12.73
CA HIS A 38 -7.70 -10.26 12.16
C HIS A 38 -6.71 -11.43 12.01
N TYR A 39 -5.41 -11.23 12.21
CA TYR A 39 -4.41 -12.29 12.06
C TYR A 39 -4.65 -13.46 13.04
N PRO A 40 -4.55 -14.74 12.63
CA PRO A 40 -4.28 -15.25 11.26
C PRO A 40 -5.56 -15.54 10.44
N ASN A 41 -6.72 -15.08 10.90
CA ASN A 41 -8.05 -15.47 10.40
C ASN A 41 -8.52 -14.57 9.24
N PHE A 42 -8.03 -14.85 8.03
CA PHE A 42 -8.44 -14.14 6.82
C PHE A 42 -9.35 -15.01 5.91
N PRO A 43 -10.27 -14.40 5.13
CA PRO A 43 -10.87 -15.06 3.98
C PRO A 43 -9.81 -15.38 2.93
N ALA A 44 -10.11 -16.23 1.93
CA ALA A 44 -9.16 -16.59 0.88
C ALA A 44 -8.52 -15.39 0.18
N TYR A 45 -9.28 -14.30 0.01
CA TYR A 45 -8.82 -13.06 -0.61
C TYR A 45 -9.28 -11.85 0.21
N THR A 46 -8.39 -10.88 0.37
CA THR A 46 -8.67 -9.58 0.99
C THR A 46 -8.35 -8.48 -0.02
N VAL A 47 -9.27 -7.52 -0.18
CA VAL A 47 -9.09 -6.36 -1.05
C VAL A 47 -9.08 -5.11 -0.18
N PHE A 48 -8.04 -4.29 -0.37
CA PHE A 48 -7.86 -3.01 0.29
C PHE A 48 -8.13 -1.91 -0.72
N LEU A 49 -9.04 -1.00 -0.39
CA LEU A 49 -9.53 0.05 -1.29
C LEU A 49 -9.98 1.28 -0.50
N HIS A 50 -9.96 2.44 -1.16
CA HIS A 50 -10.53 3.65 -0.59
C HIS A 50 -12.07 3.57 -0.61
N ALA A 51 -12.69 3.92 0.51
CA ALA A 51 -14.14 3.82 0.68
C ALA A 51 -14.90 4.90 -0.12
N SER A 52 -15.17 4.61 -1.39
CA SER A 52 -16.02 5.40 -2.27
C SER A 52 -16.54 4.54 -3.42
N ASP A 53 -17.76 4.81 -3.88
CA ASP A 53 -18.30 4.19 -5.09
C ASP A 53 -17.62 4.72 -6.36
N HIS A 54 -17.05 5.93 -6.30
CA HIS A 54 -16.24 6.55 -7.35
C HIS A 54 -14.84 6.88 -6.82
N HIS A 55 -13.80 6.35 -7.46
CA HIS A 55 -12.43 6.72 -7.12
C HIS A 55 -11.54 6.80 -8.35
N TRP A 56 -10.71 7.84 -8.41
CA TRP A 56 -9.69 8.03 -9.45
C TRP A 56 -8.50 7.06 -9.31
N HIS A 57 -8.45 6.28 -8.23
CA HIS A 57 -7.43 5.27 -7.99
C HIS A 57 -7.77 3.94 -8.68
N ASN A 58 -8.99 3.78 -9.20
CA ASN A 58 -9.37 2.63 -10.02
C ASN A 58 -8.61 2.66 -11.35
N ASP A 59 -8.36 1.49 -11.95
CA ASP A 59 -7.76 1.46 -13.28
C ASP A 59 -8.70 2.09 -14.31
N ASP A 60 -8.15 2.92 -15.20
CA ASP A 60 -8.93 3.65 -16.22
C ASP A 60 -9.76 2.70 -17.11
N SER A 61 -9.30 1.45 -17.29
CA SER A 61 -10.05 0.43 -18.05
C SER A 61 -11.36 -0.02 -17.39
N GLN A 62 -11.49 0.16 -16.07
CA GLN A 62 -12.71 -0.16 -15.30
C GLN A 62 -13.64 1.06 -15.16
N GLY A 63 -13.17 2.25 -15.55
CA GLY A 63 -13.83 3.52 -15.26
C GLY A 63 -13.74 3.92 -13.79
N ALA A 64 -14.48 4.96 -13.40
CA ALA A 64 -14.39 5.51 -12.04
C ALA A 64 -15.07 4.64 -10.97
N PHE A 65 -15.93 3.69 -11.34
CA PHE A 65 -16.82 2.97 -10.42
C PHE A 65 -16.12 1.78 -9.75
N THR A 66 -15.88 1.88 -8.44
CA THR A 66 -15.27 0.81 -7.63
C THR A 66 -16.01 -0.53 -7.70
N PRO A 67 -17.36 -0.58 -7.77
CA PRO A 67 -18.07 -1.85 -7.96
C PRO A 67 -17.69 -2.59 -9.26
N ALA A 68 -17.38 -1.87 -10.35
CA ALA A 68 -16.95 -2.48 -11.61
C ALA A 68 -15.57 -3.12 -11.46
N THR A 69 -14.62 -2.41 -10.84
CA THR A 69 -13.29 -2.93 -10.48
C THR A 69 -13.38 -4.25 -9.72
N LEU A 70 -14.25 -4.32 -8.70
CA LEU A 70 -14.42 -5.52 -7.88
C LEU A 70 -15.17 -6.65 -8.59
N ALA A 71 -16.10 -6.33 -9.50
CA ALA A 71 -16.86 -7.32 -10.25
C ALA A 71 -15.99 -8.03 -11.31
N ASN A 72 -15.03 -7.31 -11.90
CA ASN A 72 -14.15 -7.83 -12.94
C ASN A 72 -12.83 -8.40 -12.40
N LEU A 73 -12.56 -8.25 -11.09
CA LEU A 73 -11.34 -8.76 -10.48
C LEU A 73 -11.25 -10.29 -10.57
N ARG A 74 -10.22 -10.76 -11.28
CA ARG A 74 -9.91 -12.19 -11.46
C ARG A 74 -9.17 -12.77 -10.26
N LEU A 75 -9.92 -13.46 -9.39
CA LEU A 75 -9.38 -14.08 -8.18
C LEU A 75 -8.34 -15.17 -8.45
N ASP A 76 -8.39 -15.83 -9.61
CA ASP A 76 -7.36 -16.81 -10.03
C ASP A 76 -6.00 -16.14 -10.25
N THR A 77 -5.99 -14.88 -10.70
CA THR A 77 -4.76 -14.08 -10.78
C THR A 77 -4.29 -13.66 -9.38
N VAL A 78 -5.20 -13.27 -8.47
CA VAL A 78 -4.83 -12.95 -7.07
C VAL A 78 -4.21 -14.16 -6.36
N GLU A 79 -4.80 -15.34 -6.55
CA GLU A 79 -4.29 -16.61 -6.00
C GLU A 79 -2.88 -16.90 -6.51
N ARG A 80 -2.69 -16.88 -7.83
CA ARG A 80 -1.40 -17.20 -8.48
C ARG A 80 -0.30 -16.20 -8.10
N GLU A 81 -0.63 -14.92 -8.08
CA GLU A 81 0.35 -13.85 -7.87
C GLU A 81 0.58 -13.54 -6.37
N GLY A 82 -0.39 -13.87 -5.52
CA GLY A 82 -0.44 -13.56 -4.08
C GLY A 82 -0.71 -12.08 -3.76
N TYR A 83 -0.30 -11.17 -4.63
CA TYR A 83 -0.56 -9.74 -4.58
C TYR A 83 -0.78 -9.19 -5.98
N VAL A 84 -1.81 -8.36 -6.15
CA VAL A 84 -2.04 -7.56 -7.35
C VAL A 84 -2.40 -6.14 -6.98
N ASN A 85 -1.81 -5.16 -7.66
CA ASN A 85 -2.31 -3.79 -7.63
C ASN A 85 -3.56 -3.71 -8.51
N LEU A 86 -4.64 -3.09 -8.02
CA LEU A 86 -5.86 -2.90 -8.80
C LEU A 86 -5.69 -1.85 -9.92
N ARG A 87 -4.61 -1.08 -9.89
CA ARG A 87 -4.25 -0.13 -10.94
C ARG A 87 -3.15 -0.71 -11.83
N CYS A 88 -3.43 -0.76 -13.13
CA CYS A 88 -2.46 -1.18 -14.16
C CYS A 88 -1.78 0.01 -14.82
N ASN A 89 -2.42 1.19 -14.82
CA ASN A 89 -1.80 2.43 -15.29
C ASN A 89 -0.48 2.69 -14.55
N GLN A 90 0.61 2.74 -15.32
CA GLN A 90 1.99 2.85 -14.82
C GLN A 90 2.33 4.24 -14.26
N ASN A 91 1.50 5.25 -14.52
CA ASN A 91 1.76 6.63 -14.11
C ASN A 91 0.81 7.09 -12.97
N PRO A 92 1.32 7.56 -11.83
CA PRO A 92 2.73 7.61 -11.44
C PRO A 92 3.23 6.27 -10.88
N GLY A 93 4.55 6.12 -10.85
CA GLY A 93 5.24 5.14 -10.01
C GLY A 93 6.14 4.14 -10.74
N CYS A 94 5.87 3.88 -12.02
CA CYS A 94 6.68 3.00 -12.86
C CYS A 94 7.50 3.77 -13.92
N PRO A 95 8.66 3.24 -14.35
CA PRO A 95 9.31 2.03 -13.83
C PRO A 95 10.04 2.25 -12.49
N VAL A 96 10.48 3.49 -12.22
CA VAL A 96 11.18 3.86 -10.99
C VAL A 96 10.54 5.13 -10.44
N SER A 97 10.09 5.08 -9.19
CA SER A 97 9.52 6.20 -8.47
C SER A 97 10.50 6.83 -7.49
N ILE A 98 11.38 6.01 -6.91
CA ILE A 98 12.26 6.39 -5.81
C ILE A 98 13.62 5.71 -6.02
N ASN A 99 14.69 6.45 -5.74
CA ASN A 99 16.06 5.93 -5.64
C ASN A 99 16.49 6.04 -4.16
N PRO A 100 16.17 5.05 -3.29
CA PRO A 100 16.33 5.17 -1.84
C PRO A 100 17.74 5.54 -1.38
N LEU A 101 18.75 5.07 -2.13
CA LEU A 101 20.17 5.25 -1.82
C LEU A 101 20.80 6.48 -2.48
N SER A 102 20.07 7.19 -3.35
CA SER A 102 20.58 8.32 -4.12
C SER A 102 19.52 9.42 -4.25
N PRO A 103 19.13 10.08 -3.14
CA PRO A 103 18.21 11.21 -3.19
C PRO A 103 18.82 12.39 -3.96
N THR A 104 17.97 13.19 -4.60
CA THR A 104 18.42 14.38 -5.34
C THR A 104 18.77 15.52 -4.38
N GLN A 105 19.54 16.49 -4.84
CA GLN A 105 19.84 17.71 -4.07
C GLN A 105 18.55 18.44 -3.66
N THR A 106 17.55 18.48 -4.54
CA THR A 106 16.24 19.08 -4.24
C THR A 106 15.51 18.32 -3.14
N ASP A 107 15.54 16.98 -3.14
CA ASP A 107 14.92 16.19 -2.07
C ASP A 107 15.53 16.54 -0.71
N ILE A 108 16.86 16.67 -0.66
CA ILE A 108 17.61 17.02 0.55
C ILE A 108 17.28 18.45 1.03
N GLU A 109 17.31 19.43 0.12
CA GLU A 109 17.09 20.85 0.45
C GLU A 109 15.66 21.14 0.90
N THR A 110 14.68 20.40 0.35
CA THR A 110 13.26 20.56 0.69
C THR A 110 12.82 19.69 1.86
N GLY A 111 13.69 18.78 2.34
CA GLY A 111 13.33 17.78 3.34
C GLY A 111 12.27 16.79 2.84
N ASP A 112 12.25 16.49 1.54
CA ASP A 112 11.30 15.53 0.96
C ASP A 112 11.55 14.14 1.57
N PRO A 113 10.50 13.35 1.88
CA PRO A 113 10.64 11.98 2.38
C PRO A 113 11.60 11.08 1.56
N ARG A 114 11.78 11.34 0.27
CA ARG A 114 12.79 10.64 -0.57
C ARG A 114 14.21 10.74 -0.01
N SER A 115 14.56 11.85 0.61
CA SER A 115 15.89 12.07 1.21
C SER A 115 16.19 11.15 2.40
N PHE A 116 15.16 10.62 3.05
CA PHE A 116 15.28 9.71 4.22
C PHE A 116 14.75 8.30 3.92
N PHE A 117 14.44 7.99 2.65
CA PHE A 117 13.68 6.78 2.30
C PHE A 117 14.39 5.49 2.68
N ALA A 118 15.71 5.43 2.52
CA ALA A 118 16.47 4.26 2.94
C ALA A 118 16.27 3.95 4.43
N ASP A 119 16.34 4.95 5.30
CA ASP A 119 16.19 4.76 6.75
C ASP A 119 14.77 4.29 7.09
N MET A 120 13.75 4.87 6.45
CA MET A 120 12.36 4.44 6.59
C MET A 120 12.14 3.01 6.10
N TYR A 121 12.76 2.64 4.98
CA TYR A 121 12.72 1.27 4.48
C TYR A 121 13.33 0.29 5.51
N GLN A 122 14.46 0.66 6.12
CA GLN A 122 15.09 -0.15 7.17
C GLN A 122 14.17 -0.34 8.38
N GLU A 123 13.54 0.74 8.86
CA GLU A 123 12.63 0.69 10.01
C GLU A 123 11.35 -0.12 9.72
N VAL A 124 10.70 0.13 8.57
CA VAL A 124 9.43 -0.50 8.19
C VAL A 124 9.63 -2.00 7.94
N LEU A 125 10.62 -2.36 7.12
CA LEU A 125 10.86 -3.75 6.72
C LEU A 125 11.84 -4.50 7.63
N ASN A 126 12.39 -3.85 8.66
CA ASN A 126 13.36 -4.39 9.60
C ASN A 126 14.58 -5.02 8.90
N VAL A 127 15.12 -4.31 7.92
CA VAL A 127 16.37 -4.74 7.26
C VAL A 127 17.58 -4.22 8.04
N SER A 128 18.52 -5.12 8.32
CA SER A 128 19.60 -4.90 9.27
C SER A 128 20.72 -4.04 8.70
N THR A 129 20.90 -4.07 7.37
CA THR A 129 22.00 -3.36 6.71
C THR A 129 21.51 -2.58 5.50
N ARG A 130 22.20 -1.47 5.20
CA ARG A 130 21.77 -0.52 4.16
C ARG A 130 21.86 -1.10 2.74
N ASP A 131 22.72 -2.09 2.51
CA ASP A 131 22.84 -2.84 1.25
C ASP A 131 21.61 -3.73 0.95
N GLN A 132 20.76 -3.99 1.94
CA GLN A 132 19.47 -4.67 1.74
C GLN A 132 18.36 -3.71 1.27
N VAL A 133 18.61 -2.40 1.28
CA VAL A 133 17.72 -1.40 0.69
C VAL A 133 17.93 -1.41 -0.83
N PRO A 134 16.86 -1.51 -1.64
CA PRO A 134 16.99 -1.54 -3.08
C PRO A 134 17.50 -0.21 -3.63
N GLU A 135 18.28 -0.27 -4.71
CA GLU A 135 18.76 0.92 -5.43
C GLU A 135 17.61 1.68 -6.10
N HIS A 136 16.64 0.93 -6.65
CA HIS A 136 15.46 1.45 -7.32
C HIS A 136 14.20 0.82 -6.74
N LEU A 137 13.17 1.64 -6.58
CA LEU A 137 11.84 1.21 -6.18
C LEU A 137 10.83 1.75 -7.18
N GLY A 138 9.84 0.94 -7.55
CA GLY A 138 8.80 1.36 -8.47
C GLY A 138 7.65 0.37 -8.52
N ALA A 139 6.43 0.89 -8.53
CA ALA A 139 5.20 0.13 -8.74
C ALA A 139 4.11 1.12 -9.17
N ALA A 140 3.05 0.62 -9.80
CA ALA A 140 1.87 1.43 -10.04
C ALA A 140 1.35 2.02 -8.72
N CYS A 141 0.91 3.27 -8.77
CA CYS A 141 0.42 4.04 -7.62
C CYS A 141 -0.81 3.45 -6.90
N CYS A 142 -1.14 4.11 -5.78
CA CYS A 142 -2.50 4.39 -5.31
C CYS A 142 -3.11 3.45 -4.26
N SER A 143 -2.34 2.59 -3.60
CA SER A 143 -2.77 1.83 -2.40
C SER A 143 -4.11 1.08 -2.53
N GLN A 144 -4.52 0.66 -3.74
CA GLN A 144 -5.64 -0.24 -3.95
C GLN A 144 -5.14 -1.56 -4.50
N PHE A 145 -5.31 -2.64 -3.73
CA PHE A 145 -4.71 -3.93 -4.07
C PHE A 145 -5.52 -5.10 -3.51
N ALA A 146 -5.33 -6.27 -4.11
CA ALA A 146 -5.87 -7.51 -3.61
C ALA A 146 -4.73 -8.47 -3.24
N VAL A 147 -4.91 -9.21 -2.15
CA VAL A 147 -3.96 -10.18 -1.64
C VAL A 147 -4.64 -11.49 -1.28
N SER A 148 -3.93 -12.60 -1.49
CA SER A 148 -4.37 -13.89 -0.96
C SER A 148 -4.07 -14.01 0.52
N ARG A 149 -4.85 -14.83 1.23
CA ARG A 149 -4.60 -15.17 2.63
C ARG A 149 -3.19 -15.71 2.83
N GLU A 150 -2.79 -16.63 1.96
CA GLU A 150 -1.50 -17.29 1.99
C GLU A 150 -0.38 -16.25 1.90
N ARG A 151 -0.59 -15.18 1.11
CA ARG A 151 0.37 -14.08 1.01
C ARG A 151 0.44 -13.21 2.27
N ILE A 152 -0.71 -12.91 2.90
CA ILE A 152 -0.72 -12.19 4.18
C ILE A 152 0.00 -13.02 5.26
N LEU A 153 -0.31 -14.32 5.34
CA LEU A 153 0.26 -15.22 6.34
C LEU A 153 1.74 -15.56 6.12
N ALA A 154 2.26 -15.36 4.90
CA ALA A 154 3.68 -15.55 4.62
C ALA A 154 4.59 -14.56 5.38
N ARG A 155 4.03 -13.43 5.83
CA ARG A 155 4.73 -12.47 6.70
C ARG A 155 4.33 -12.70 8.16
N PRO A 156 5.29 -12.72 9.11
CA PRO A 156 5.00 -12.85 10.53
C PRO A 156 4.10 -11.71 11.04
N TRP A 157 3.29 -12.00 12.05
CA TRP A 157 2.40 -11.03 12.66
C TRP A 157 3.15 -9.82 13.25
N GLU A 158 4.30 -10.06 13.86
CA GLU A 158 5.15 -9.05 14.50
C GLU A 158 5.64 -7.99 13.51
N ASP A 159 5.82 -8.37 12.25
CA ASP A 159 6.17 -7.43 11.18
C ASP A 159 5.03 -6.43 10.94
N TYR A 160 3.79 -6.92 10.85
CA TYR A 160 2.62 -6.05 10.67
C TYR A 160 2.40 -5.13 11.88
N VAL A 161 2.63 -5.63 13.10
CA VAL A 161 2.60 -4.80 14.31
C VAL A 161 3.64 -3.70 14.22
N ARG A 162 4.90 -4.01 13.91
CA ARG A 162 5.97 -3.01 13.77
C ARG A 162 5.60 -1.96 12.71
N MET A 163 5.13 -2.39 11.55
CA MET A 163 4.70 -1.50 10.47
C MET A 163 3.58 -0.57 10.93
N ARG A 164 2.56 -1.11 11.63
CA ARG A 164 1.45 -0.33 12.18
C ARG A 164 1.95 0.70 13.19
N GLU A 165 2.76 0.29 14.16
CA GLU A 165 3.32 1.20 15.16
C GLU A 165 4.23 2.26 14.54
N TRP A 166 4.96 1.93 13.47
CA TRP A 166 5.70 2.90 12.68
C TRP A 166 4.75 3.90 11.99
N ALA A 167 3.68 3.42 11.35
CA ALA A 167 2.69 4.26 10.67
C ALA A 167 1.98 5.23 11.65
N LEU A 168 1.58 4.74 12.82
CA LEU A 168 0.87 5.53 13.83
C LEU A 168 1.78 6.55 14.54
N ARG A 169 3.06 6.22 14.71
CA ARG A 169 4.09 7.15 15.22
C ARG A 169 4.56 8.16 14.18
N GLY A 170 4.48 7.82 12.89
CA GLY A 170 5.22 8.50 11.83
C GLY A 170 4.91 9.99 11.59
N SER A 171 4.01 10.61 12.35
CA SER A 171 3.84 12.07 12.38
C SER A 171 4.46 12.75 13.61
N ASP A 172 5.19 12.02 14.44
CA ASP A 172 5.84 12.52 15.68
C ASP A 172 7.35 12.69 15.52
N TYR A 173 7.89 12.66 14.30
CA TYR A 173 9.30 13.00 14.10
C TYR A 173 9.51 14.47 14.51
N GLU A 174 10.27 14.69 15.59
CA GLU A 174 10.46 16.00 16.25
C GLU A 174 11.08 17.06 15.33
N ASP A 175 11.78 16.62 14.28
CA ASP A 175 12.36 17.48 13.25
C ASP A 175 11.35 17.90 12.15
N GLY A 176 10.10 17.44 12.24
CA GLY A 176 9.03 17.77 11.29
C GLY A 176 9.22 17.13 9.91
N ARG A 177 10.19 16.22 9.73
CA ARG A 177 10.52 15.62 8.42
C ARG A 177 9.45 14.68 7.88
N MET A 178 8.46 14.32 8.70
CA MET A 178 7.43 13.36 8.34
C MET A 178 6.09 13.79 8.91
N ASN A 179 5.06 13.68 8.06
CA ASN A 179 3.68 13.93 8.42
C ASN A 179 2.80 12.75 7.97
N SER A 180 1.50 12.81 8.26
CA SER A 180 0.57 11.74 7.88
C SER A 180 0.54 11.47 6.36
N TYR A 181 0.79 12.48 5.52
CA TYR A 181 0.91 12.30 4.07
C TYR A 181 2.15 11.48 3.70
N GLY A 182 3.32 11.83 4.24
CA GLY A 182 4.57 11.12 3.98
C GLY A 182 4.51 9.66 4.42
N VAL A 183 3.89 9.37 5.56
CA VAL A 183 3.65 7.98 6.01
C VAL A 183 2.81 7.20 5.01
N GLY A 184 1.68 7.75 4.57
CA GLY A 184 0.82 7.10 3.57
C GLY A 184 1.59 6.82 2.28
N TRP A 185 2.35 7.81 1.80
CA TRP A 185 3.17 7.68 0.59
C TRP A 185 4.28 6.61 0.70
N VAL A 186 4.92 6.47 1.87
CA VAL A 186 5.90 5.40 2.10
C VAL A 186 5.25 4.02 1.97
N PHE A 187 4.09 3.81 2.59
CA PHE A 187 3.38 2.53 2.46
C PHE A 187 2.83 2.29 1.07
N GLU A 188 2.29 3.33 0.41
CA GLU A 188 1.87 3.25 -0.98
C GLU A 188 3.00 2.74 -1.88
N SER A 189 4.22 3.20 -1.61
CA SER A 189 5.42 2.80 -2.34
C SER A 189 5.94 1.41 -1.95
N LEU A 190 5.44 0.79 -0.88
CA LEU A 190 5.98 -0.46 -0.32
C LEU A 190 5.00 -1.62 -0.30
N TRP A 191 3.71 -1.44 -0.59
CA TRP A 191 2.74 -2.54 -0.51
C TRP A 191 3.15 -3.79 -1.29
N HIS A 192 3.65 -3.62 -2.51
CA HIS A 192 4.12 -4.73 -3.33
C HIS A 192 5.29 -5.47 -2.68
N VAL A 193 6.25 -4.74 -2.08
CA VAL A 193 7.39 -5.33 -1.34
C VAL A 193 6.93 -6.00 -0.04
N ILE A 194 6.01 -5.37 0.70
CA ILE A 194 5.42 -5.94 1.93
C ILE A 194 4.80 -7.31 1.63
N PHE A 195 4.13 -7.43 0.48
CA PHE A 195 3.54 -8.67 -0.03
C PHE A 195 4.45 -9.44 -1.02
N GLY A 196 5.77 -9.26 -0.91
CA GLY A 196 6.77 -10.17 -1.48
C GLY A 196 6.92 -10.12 -3.00
N LYS A 197 6.58 -9.00 -3.64
CA LYS A 197 7.02 -8.67 -5.00
C LYS A 197 8.40 -7.97 -4.96
N GLU A 198 9.04 -7.90 -6.11
CA GLU A 198 10.34 -7.26 -6.29
C GLU A 198 10.26 -5.74 -6.05
N ALA A 199 11.38 -5.10 -5.74
CA ALA A 199 11.43 -3.65 -5.48
C ALA A 199 10.89 -2.82 -6.66
N VAL A 200 11.15 -3.25 -7.89
CA VAL A 200 10.54 -2.71 -9.11
C VAL A 200 9.52 -3.72 -9.63
N PHE A 201 8.23 -3.46 -9.41
CA PHE A 201 7.12 -4.29 -9.85
C PHE A 201 6.19 -3.50 -10.79
N CYS A 202 6.56 -3.50 -12.07
CA CYS A 202 5.91 -2.71 -13.12
C CYS A 202 5.52 -3.60 -14.31
N PRO A 203 4.48 -4.43 -14.18
CA PRO A 203 4.00 -5.23 -15.31
C PRO A 203 3.54 -4.32 -16.45
N GLU A 204 3.66 -4.80 -17.68
CA GLU A 204 3.14 -4.12 -18.88
C GLU A 204 1.62 -3.93 -18.74
N GLU A 205 1.10 -2.75 -19.11
CA GLU A 205 -0.27 -2.36 -18.81
C GLU A 205 -1.32 -3.28 -19.44
N GLY A 206 -1.14 -3.64 -20.72
CA GLY A 206 -2.05 -4.53 -21.44
C GLY A 206 -2.09 -5.91 -20.80
N LYS A 207 -0.92 -6.47 -20.49
CA LYS A 207 -0.82 -7.73 -19.74
C LYS A 207 -1.49 -7.64 -18.38
N CYS A 208 -1.25 -6.57 -17.62
CA CYS A 208 -1.86 -6.36 -16.32
C CYS A 208 -3.40 -6.34 -16.42
N ARG A 209 -3.97 -5.58 -17.36
CA ARG A 209 -5.42 -5.51 -17.57
C ARG A 209 -6.03 -6.85 -18.02
N CYS A 210 -5.33 -7.58 -18.89
CA CYS A 210 -5.74 -8.91 -19.33
C CYS A 210 -5.72 -9.92 -18.16
N ASP A 211 -4.67 -9.89 -17.33
CA ASP A 211 -4.53 -10.80 -16.19
C ASP A 211 -5.52 -10.50 -15.05
N ILE A 212 -5.69 -9.21 -14.68
CA ILE A 212 -6.47 -8.79 -13.51
C ILE A 212 -7.97 -8.67 -13.85
N TYR A 213 -8.30 -8.21 -15.06
CA TYR A 213 -9.67 -7.87 -15.47
C TYR A 213 -10.18 -8.64 -16.70
N GLY A 214 -9.34 -9.47 -17.34
CA GLY A 214 -9.73 -10.17 -18.56
C GLY A 214 -9.85 -9.27 -19.80
N MET A 215 -9.31 -8.05 -19.74
CA MET A 215 -9.32 -7.09 -20.85
C MET A 215 -8.07 -7.26 -21.72
N CYS A 216 -8.18 -8.20 -22.65
CA CYS A 216 -7.25 -8.44 -23.75
C CYS A 216 -7.94 -7.97 -25.05
#